data_AF-A0A7X2ZXP8-F1
#
_entry.id   AF-A0A7X2ZXP8-F1
#
_cell.length_a   1.000
_cell.length_b   1.000
_cell.length_c   1.000
_cell.angle_alpha   90.00
_cell.angle_beta   90.00
_cell.angle_gamma   90.00
#
_symmetry.space_group_name_H-M   'P 1'
#
loop_
_entity.id
_entity.type
_entity.pdbx_description
1 polymer ?
#
loop_
_entity_poly.entity_id
_entity_poly.type
_entity_poly.pdbx_seq_one_letter_code
_entity_poly.pdbx_strand_id
1 'polypeptide(L)'
;MDFILYTTAIALFYYLILLFTANKWVLNKFKNPANIDSNGFSTTAQMVLALNINIICSLFIVHDNVMNYVTFLIGDEASFFNFLSSGAIIILLNIAALGISYLLSKLFSDFIGKDSPVFTRPILWITINLLLLKLTTLYYEAYISTQNFTIL
;
A
#
# COMPACT_ATOMS: atom_id res chain seq x y z
N MET A 1 -20.36 -14.90 10.48
CA MET A 1 -19.89 -15.23 9.11
C MET A 1 -20.19 -14.09 8.15
N ASP A 2 -21.41 -13.53 8.18
CA ASP A 2 -21.81 -12.40 7.32
C ASP A 2 -21.00 -11.11 7.53
N PHE A 3 -20.62 -10.80 8.77
CA PHE A 3 -19.81 -9.62 9.12
C PHE A 3 -18.44 -9.64 8.46
N ILE A 4 -17.71 -10.77 8.56
CA ILE A 4 -16.38 -10.94 7.97
C ILE A 4 -16.45 -10.77 6.45
N LEU A 5 -17.43 -11.43 5.82
CA LEU A 5 -17.63 -11.35 4.37
C LEU A 5 -17.90 -9.90 3.91
N TYR A 6 -18.69 -9.17 4.68
CA TYR A 6 -19.02 -7.77 4.42
C TYR A 6 -17.79 -6.85 4.53
N THR A 7 -16.99 -7.01 5.59
CA THR A 7 -15.74 -6.26 5.78
C THR A 7 -14.73 -6.55 4.68
N THR A 8 -14.56 -7.82 4.32
CA THR A 8 -13.66 -8.24 3.23
C THR A 8 -14.11 -7.63 1.90
N ALA A 9 -15.41 -7.63 1.60
CA ALA A 9 -15.93 -7.03 0.37
C ALA A 9 -15.67 -5.52 0.30
N ILE A 10 -15.89 -4.79 1.40
CA ILE A 10 -15.60 -3.35 1.48
C ILE A 10 -14.11 -3.08 1.34
N ALA A 11 -13.26 -3.84 2.03
CA ALA A 11 -11.81 -3.70 1.94
C ALA A 11 -11.34 -3.91 0.49
N LEU A 12 -11.81 -4.95 -0.19
CA LEU A 12 -11.51 -5.23 -1.60
C LEU A 12 -11.96 -4.08 -2.52
N PHE A 13 -13.17 -3.56 -2.34
CA PHE A 13 -13.67 -2.41 -3.11
C PHE A 13 -12.73 -1.21 -3.00
N TYR A 14 -12.26 -0.92 -1.80
CA TYR A 14 -11.33 0.17 -1.55
C TYR A 14 -9.93 -0.07 -2.13
N TYR A 15 -9.42 -1.29 -2.07
CA TYR A 15 -8.18 -1.66 -2.75
C TYR A 15 -8.31 -1.56 -4.28
N LEU A 16 -9.47 -1.88 -4.86
CA LEU A 16 -9.73 -1.68 -6.29
C LEU A 16 -9.72 -0.19 -6.67
N ILE A 17 -10.34 0.67 -5.85
CA ILE A 17 -10.27 2.14 -6.04
C ILE A 17 -8.82 2.61 -5.97
N LEU A 18 -8.06 2.14 -4.97
CA LEU A 18 -6.65 2.48 -4.81
C LEU A 18 -5.84 2.05 -6.05
N LEU A 19 -6.05 0.82 -6.52
CA LEU A 19 -5.38 0.28 -7.70
C LEU A 19 -5.69 1.13 -8.94
N PHE A 20 -6.95 1.47 -9.18
CA PHE A 20 -7.34 2.29 -10.32
C PHE A 20 -6.74 3.71 -10.24
N THR A 21 -6.88 4.37 -9.09
CA THR A 21 -6.43 5.77 -8.91
C THR A 21 -4.91 5.89 -8.94
N ALA A 22 -4.19 4.99 -8.28
CA ALA A 22 -2.74 4.98 -8.25
C ALA A 22 -2.15 4.67 -9.64
N ASN A 23 -2.71 3.68 -10.36
CA ASN A 23 -2.27 3.39 -11.73
C ASN A 23 -2.52 4.59 -12.67
N LYS A 24 -3.69 5.23 -12.59
CA LYS A 24 -3.98 6.45 -13.36
C LYS A 24 -2.97 7.56 -13.07
N TRP A 25 -2.56 7.73 -11.81
CA TRP A 25 -1.53 8.70 -11.43
C TRP A 25 -0.16 8.37 -12.02
N VAL A 26 0.32 7.12 -11.90
CA VAL A 26 1.60 6.70 -12.49
C VAL A 26 1.58 6.86 -14.00
N LEU A 27 0.51 6.41 -14.66
CA LEU A 27 0.36 6.55 -16.10
C LEU A 27 0.44 8.02 -16.53
N ASN A 28 -0.26 8.94 -15.86
CA ASN A 28 -0.20 10.36 -16.17
C ASN A 28 1.18 10.97 -15.91
N LYS A 29 1.85 10.58 -14.83
CA LYS A 29 3.16 11.12 -14.43
C LYS A 29 4.29 10.67 -15.36
N PHE A 30 4.21 9.44 -15.87
CA PHE A 30 5.28 8.83 -16.66
C PHE A 30 4.91 8.62 -18.14
N LYS A 31 3.80 9.20 -18.64
CA LYS A 31 3.33 9.09 -20.04
C LYS A 31 4.27 9.70 -21.09
N ASN A 32 5.35 10.37 -20.69
CA ASN A 32 6.19 11.10 -21.63
C ASN A 32 6.92 10.14 -22.60
N PRO A 33 6.82 10.36 -23.92
CA PRO A 33 7.51 9.53 -24.93
C PRO A 33 9.04 9.65 -24.89
N ALA A 34 9.58 10.60 -24.11
CA ALA A 34 11.01 10.74 -23.83
C ALA A 34 11.56 9.74 -22.79
N ASN A 35 10.72 8.89 -22.19
CA ASN A 35 11.11 7.89 -21.17
C ASN A 35 11.16 6.45 -21.73
N ILE A 36 11.51 6.29 -22.99
CA ILE A 36 11.82 4.98 -23.59
C ILE A 36 13.33 4.84 -23.51
N ASP A 37 13.82 3.90 -22.72
CA ASP A 37 15.26 3.63 -22.65
C ASP A 37 15.80 3.13 -23.98
N SER A 38 17.12 3.21 -24.15
CA SER A 38 17.86 2.66 -25.29
C SER A 38 17.56 1.20 -25.61
N ASN A 39 17.03 0.44 -24.62
CA ASN A 39 16.62 -0.96 -24.74
C ASN A 39 15.13 -1.16 -25.07
N GLY A 40 14.37 -0.09 -25.35
CA GLY A 40 12.95 -0.17 -25.72
C GLY A 40 11.98 -0.46 -24.56
N PHE A 41 12.47 -0.54 -23.33
CA PHE A 41 11.61 -0.68 -22.15
C PHE A 41 11.09 0.69 -21.69
N SER A 42 9.78 0.75 -21.45
CA SER A 42 9.12 1.92 -20.92
C SER A 42 9.29 1.96 -19.40
N THR A 43 9.93 3.01 -18.88
CA THR A 43 10.00 3.31 -17.44
C THR A 43 8.59 3.34 -16.81
N THR A 44 7.59 3.76 -17.58
CA THR A 44 6.17 3.74 -17.22
C THR A 44 5.70 2.32 -16.87
N ALA A 45 6.00 1.34 -17.71
CA ALA A 45 5.56 -0.05 -17.50
C ALA A 45 6.18 -0.65 -16.24
N GLN A 46 7.48 -0.40 -16.00
CA GLN A 46 8.17 -0.89 -14.80
C GLN A 46 7.63 -0.24 -13.51
N MET A 47 7.35 1.06 -13.54
CA MET A 47 6.76 1.78 -12.41
C MET A 47 5.32 1.37 -12.13
N VAL A 48 4.52 1.11 -13.17
CA VAL A 48 3.16 0.56 -13.04
C VAL A 48 3.21 -0.83 -12.41
N LEU A 49 4.11 -1.70 -12.88
CA LEU A 49 4.26 -3.03 -12.32
C LEU A 49 4.67 -2.98 -10.84
N ALA A 50 5.66 -2.15 -10.49
CA ALA A 50 6.08 -1.97 -9.10
C ALA A 50 4.98 -1.41 -8.19
N LEU A 51 4.18 -0.46 -8.69
CA LEU A 51 3.03 0.04 -7.94
C LEU A 51 2.02 -1.09 -7.66
N ASN A 52 1.68 -1.90 -8.67
CA ASN A 52 0.71 -2.97 -8.48
C ASN A 52 1.23 -4.04 -7.51
N ILE A 53 2.51 -4.39 -7.58
CA ILE A 53 3.14 -5.27 -6.58
C ILE A 53 3.00 -4.67 -5.18
N ASN A 54 3.30 -3.39 -5.01
CA ASN A 54 3.16 -2.74 -3.71
C ASN A 54 1.73 -2.80 -3.17
N ILE A 55 0.73 -2.52 -4.01
CA ILE A 55 -0.69 -2.57 -3.60
C ILE A 55 -1.10 -4.00 -3.21
N ILE A 56 -0.63 -5.01 -3.96
CA ILE A 56 -0.87 -6.42 -3.64
C ILE A 56 -0.20 -6.77 -2.30
N CYS A 57 1.05 -6.39 -2.10
CA CYS A 57 1.76 -6.64 -0.84
C CYS A 57 1.08 -5.93 0.35
N SER A 58 0.63 -4.69 0.18
CA SER A 58 -0.19 -3.96 1.16
C SER A 58 -1.44 -4.73 1.54
N LEU A 59 -2.16 -5.28 0.56
CA LEU A 59 -3.34 -6.10 0.83
C LEU A 59 -2.95 -7.30 1.70
N PHE A 60 -2.01 -8.14 1.28
CA PHE A 60 -1.72 -9.40 1.98
C PHE A 60 -1.02 -9.22 3.33
N ILE A 61 -0.15 -8.22 3.50
CA ILE A 61 0.61 -8.05 4.74
C ILE A 61 -0.24 -7.39 5.83
N VAL A 62 -1.13 -6.47 5.46
CA VAL A 62 -1.86 -5.65 6.43
C VAL A 62 -3.31 -6.12 6.60
N HIS A 63 -3.81 -7.07 5.80
CA HIS A 63 -5.22 -7.50 5.84
C HIS A 63 -5.68 -7.91 7.24
N ASP A 64 -4.94 -8.79 7.92
CA ASP A 64 -5.37 -9.32 9.22
C ASP A 64 -5.40 -8.21 10.28
N ASN A 65 -4.39 -7.35 10.30
CA ASN A 65 -4.34 -6.19 11.19
C ASN A 65 -5.45 -5.19 10.90
N VAL A 66 -5.79 -5.01 9.63
CA VAL A 66 -6.92 -4.19 9.18
C VAL A 66 -8.24 -4.77 9.69
N MET A 67 -8.45 -6.08 9.52
CA MET A 67 -9.65 -6.77 9.98
C MET A 67 -9.78 -6.67 11.51
N ASN A 68 -8.69 -6.85 12.24
CA ASN A 68 -8.64 -6.71 13.70
C ASN A 68 -8.96 -5.28 14.14
N TYR A 69 -8.37 -4.27 13.50
CA TYR A 69 -8.61 -2.87 13.82
C TYR A 69 -10.05 -2.43 13.49
N VAL A 70 -10.58 -2.85 12.34
CA VAL A 70 -11.97 -2.57 11.95
C VAL A 70 -12.94 -3.23 12.92
N THR A 71 -12.71 -4.49 13.28
CA THR A 71 -13.55 -5.21 14.26
C THR A 71 -13.51 -4.52 15.62
N PHE A 72 -12.35 -4.05 16.05
CA PHE A 72 -12.21 -3.26 17.27
C PHE A 72 -13.00 -1.94 17.22
N LEU A 73 -12.84 -1.15 16.15
CA LEU A 73 -13.50 0.16 16.02
C LEU A 73 -15.03 0.04 15.95
N ILE A 74 -15.53 -1.05 15.40
CA ILE A 74 -16.96 -1.27 15.22
C ILE A 74 -17.63 -1.75 16.51
N GLY A 75 -16.90 -2.48 17.37
CA GLY A 75 -17.47 -3.01 18.62
C GLY A 75 -18.77 -3.78 18.37
N ASP A 76 -19.77 -3.58 19.24
CA ASP A 76 -21.11 -4.19 19.12
C ASP A 76 -22.07 -3.41 18.20
N GLU A 77 -21.75 -2.17 17.79
CA GLU A 77 -22.62 -1.34 16.94
C GLU A 77 -22.14 -1.28 15.48
N ALA A 78 -22.44 -2.37 14.78
CA ALA A 78 -22.18 -2.53 13.35
C ALA A 78 -23.09 -1.64 12.47
N SER A 79 -22.67 -0.40 12.23
CA SER A 79 -23.29 0.47 11.21
C SER A 79 -22.46 0.51 9.92
N PHE A 80 -23.14 0.61 8.77
CA PHE A 80 -22.51 0.79 7.45
C PHE A 80 -21.49 1.95 7.44
N PHE A 81 -21.80 3.03 8.16
CA PHE A 81 -20.98 4.24 8.21
C PHE A 81 -19.66 4.01 8.99
N ASN A 82 -19.70 3.21 10.07
CA ASN A 82 -18.52 2.85 10.85
C ASN A 82 -17.54 1.98 10.04
N PHE A 83 -18.07 1.07 9.23
CA PHE A 83 -17.29 0.29 8.27
C PHE A 83 -16.61 1.15 7.20
N LEU A 84 -17.34 2.11 6.66
CA LEU A 84 -16.86 2.97 5.58
C LEU A 84 -15.76 3.92 6.10
N SER A 85 -15.95 4.47 7.30
CA SER A 85 -14.97 5.34 7.98
C SER A 85 -13.67 4.60 8.33
N SER A 86 -13.77 3.41 8.91
CA SER A 86 -12.60 2.60 9.29
C SER A 86 -11.80 2.13 8.07
N GLY A 87 -12.47 1.69 6.99
CA GLY A 87 -11.84 1.35 5.73
C GLY A 87 -11.09 2.53 5.08
N ALA A 88 -11.64 3.74 5.16
CA ALA A 88 -10.99 4.94 4.62
C ALA A 88 -9.67 5.30 5.33
N ILE A 89 -9.60 5.13 6.67
CA ILE A 89 -8.37 5.36 7.45
C ILE A 89 -7.24 4.43 7.00
N ILE A 90 -7.57 3.17 6.75
CA ILE A 90 -6.61 2.15 6.34
C ILE A 90 -6.02 2.45 4.96
N ILE A 91 -6.86 2.89 4.02
CA ILE A 91 -6.41 3.32 2.70
C ILE A 91 -5.49 4.53 2.82
N LEU A 92 -5.86 5.50 3.66
CA LEU A 92 -5.05 6.69 3.91
C LEU A 92 -3.65 6.32 4.41
N LEU A 93 -3.54 5.38 5.35
CA LEU A 93 -2.26 4.89 5.85
C LEU A 93 -1.46 4.16 4.76
N ASN A 94 -2.10 3.30 3.96
CA ASN A 94 -1.42 2.61 2.86
C ASN A 94 -0.96 3.57 1.75
N ILE A 95 -1.77 4.58 1.42
CA ILE A 95 -1.38 5.66 0.49
C ILE A 95 -0.19 6.44 1.05
N ALA A 96 -0.20 6.76 2.34
CA ALA A 96 0.92 7.46 2.98
C ALA A 96 2.20 6.61 2.93
N ALA A 97 2.12 5.31 3.25
CA ALA A 97 3.26 4.39 3.17
C ALA A 97 3.78 4.24 1.73
N LEU A 98 2.88 4.12 0.74
CA LEU A 98 3.22 4.14 -0.69
C LEU A 98 3.93 5.43 -1.11
N GLY A 99 3.46 6.57 -0.61
CA GLY A 99 4.05 7.89 -0.88
C GLY A 99 5.44 8.03 -0.26
N ILE A 100 5.60 7.69 1.01
CA ILE A 100 6.88 7.74 1.74
C ILE A 100 7.89 6.80 1.08
N SER A 101 7.51 5.55 0.80
CA SER A 101 8.39 4.58 0.14
C SER A 101 8.83 5.04 -1.25
N TYR A 102 7.95 5.70 -2.01
CA TYR A 102 8.32 6.27 -3.31
C TYR A 102 9.31 7.44 -3.18
N LEU A 103 9.14 8.29 -2.16
CA LEU A 103 10.07 9.39 -1.91
C LEU A 103 11.45 8.87 -1.49
N LEU A 104 11.49 7.90 -0.59
CA LEU A 104 12.73 7.25 -0.17
C LEU A 104 13.41 6.51 -1.32
N SER A 105 12.66 5.78 -2.15
CA SER A 105 13.24 5.08 -3.32
C SER A 105 13.84 6.04 -4.32
N LYS A 106 13.22 7.22 -4.51
CA LYS A 106 13.79 8.29 -5.32
C LYS A 106 15.09 8.80 -4.71
N LEU A 107 15.11 9.14 -3.42
CA LEU A 107 16.31 9.63 -2.73
C LEU A 107 17.46 8.63 -2.82
N PHE A 108 17.22 7.35 -2.53
CA PHE A 108 18.24 6.32 -2.63
C PHE A 108 18.71 6.09 -4.07
N SER A 109 17.80 6.11 -5.05
CA SER A 109 18.18 6.03 -6.47
C SER A 109 19.08 7.20 -6.88
N ASP A 110 18.81 8.41 -6.38
CA ASP A 110 19.62 9.60 -6.66
C ASP A 110 21.03 9.47 -6.04
N PHE A 111 21.18 8.77 -4.91
CA PHE A 111 22.49 8.47 -4.30
C PHE A 111 23.32 7.40 -5.04
N ILE A 112 22.67 6.40 -5.66
CA ILE A 112 23.36 5.32 -6.40
C ILE A 112 24.01 5.86 -7.68
N GLY A 113 23.50 6.98 -8.22
CA GLY A 113 24.06 7.66 -9.38
C GLY A 113 23.38 7.30 -10.70
N LYS A 114 23.73 8.06 -11.74
CA LYS A 114 23.04 8.06 -13.04
C LYS A 114 23.25 6.80 -13.89
N ASP A 115 24.28 6.01 -13.58
CA ASP A 115 24.59 4.75 -14.26
C ASP A 115 23.85 3.55 -13.68
N SER A 116 22.95 3.77 -12.72
CA SER A 116 22.14 2.71 -12.13
C SER A 116 21.16 2.10 -13.15
N PRO A 117 20.94 0.78 -13.12
CA PRO A 117 19.94 0.16 -13.97
C PRO A 117 18.55 0.77 -13.74
N VAL A 118 17.76 0.88 -14.81
CA VAL A 118 16.44 1.53 -14.80
C VAL A 118 15.48 0.90 -13.79
N PHE A 119 15.61 -0.41 -13.57
CA PHE A 119 14.82 -1.17 -12.60
C PHE A 119 15.20 -0.89 -11.13
N THR A 120 16.30 -0.21 -10.86
CA THR A 120 16.79 0.05 -9.49
C THR A 120 15.74 0.78 -8.66
N ARG A 121 15.14 1.83 -9.22
CA ARG A 121 14.13 2.62 -8.52
C ARG A 121 12.82 1.85 -8.28
N PRO A 122 12.22 1.17 -9.27
CA PRO A 122 11.10 0.25 -9.05
C PRO A 122 11.36 -0.78 -7.94
N ILE A 123 12.53 -1.44 -7.95
CA ILE A 123 12.89 -2.44 -6.94
C ILE A 123 13.03 -1.80 -5.56
N LEU A 124 13.75 -0.68 -5.45
CA LEU A 124 13.89 0.06 -4.19
C LEU A 124 12.53 0.46 -3.63
N TRP A 125 11.60 0.89 -4.50
CA TRP A 125 10.26 1.26 -4.07
C TRP A 125 9.53 0.07 -3.45
N ILE A 126 9.57 -1.10 -4.10
CA ILE A 126 8.96 -2.32 -3.56
C ILE A 126 9.59 -2.70 -2.23
N THR A 127 10.93 -2.75 -2.17
CA THR A 127 11.66 -3.16 -0.97
C THR A 127 11.38 -2.24 0.22
N ILE A 128 11.43 -0.92 0.01
CA ILE A 128 11.18 0.05 1.08
C ILE A 128 9.72 -0.03 1.55
N ASN A 129 8.77 -0.21 0.63
CA ASN A 129 7.37 -0.37 1.00
C ASN A 129 7.16 -1.62 1.85
N LEU A 130 7.69 -2.78 1.43
CA LEU A 130 7.62 -4.02 2.21
C LEU A 130 8.20 -3.85 3.63
N LEU A 131 9.34 -3.16 3.75
CA LEU A 131 9.93 -2.86 5.05
C LEU A 131 9.01 -1.97 5.90
N LEU A 132 8.44 -0.90 5.32
CA LEU A 132 7.51 -0.03 6.02
C LEU A 132 6.25 -0.79 6.48
N LEU A 133 5.64 -1.59 5.59
CA LEU A 133 4.46 -2.40 5.94
C LEU A 133 4.78 -3.39 7.06
N LYS A 134 5.94 -4.05 7.02
CA LYS A 134 6.35 -4.97 8.08
C LYS A 134 6.59 -4.24 9.41
N LEU A 135 7.24 -3.07 9.38
CA LEU A 135 7.44 -2.25 10.58
C LEU A 135 6.11 -1.76 11.16
N THR A 136 5.16 -1.32 10.32
CA THR A 136 3.82 -0.92 10.75
C THR A 136 3.07 -2.09 11.39
N THR A 137 3.16 -3.28 10.81
CA THR A 137 2.57 -4.52 11.34
C THR A 137 3.14 -4.84 12.73
N LEU A 138 4.47 -4.87 12.86
CA LEU A 138 5.14 -5.14 14.14
C LEU A 138 4.81 -4.08 15.19
N TYR A 139 4.72 -2.81 14.80
CA TYR A 139 4.33 -1.73 15.70
C TYR A 139 2.88 -1.89 16.20
N TYR A 140 1.96 -2.25 15.31
CA TYR A 140 0.57 -2.51 15.66
C TYR A 140 0.44 -3.71 16.62
N GLU A 141 1.14 -4.82 16.33
CA GLU A 141 1.18 -6.00 17.20
C GLU A 141 1.75 -5.66 18.59
N ALA A 142 2.85 -4.90 18.64
CA ALA A 142 3.43 -4.43 19.89
C ALA A 142 2.47 -3.52 20.67
N TYR A 143 1.77 -2.61 19.99
CA TYR A 143 0.78 -1.73 20.61
C TYR A 143 -0.39 -2.51 21.22
N ILE A 144 -0.92 -3.51 20.52
CA ILE A 144 -1.98 -4.38 21.04
C ILE A 144 -1.49 -5.18 22.26
N SER A 145 -0.30 -5.77 22.17
CA SER A 145 0.26 -6.61 23.25
C SER A 145 0.50 -5.84 24.56
N THR A 146 0.83 -4.54 24.48
CA THR A 146 1.14 -3.70 25.65
C THR A 146 -0.12 -3.15 26.33
N GLN A 147 -1.25 -3.12 25.63
CA GLN A 147 -2.50 -2.54 26.12
C GLN A 147 -3.44 -3.60 26.76
N ASN A 148 -3.00 -4.85 26.97
CA ASN A 148 -3.90 -5.96 27.33
C ASN A 148 -5.12 -6.06 26.39
N PHE A 149 -4.93 -5.67 25.11
CA PHE A 149 -5.95 -5.87 24.09
C PHE A 149 -6.04 -7.37 23.81
N THR A 150 -6.92 -8.04 24.55
CA THR A 150 -7.32 -9.41 24.24
C THR A 150 -8.40 -9.29 23.19
N ILE A 151 -7.98 -9.28 21.91
CA ILE A 151 -8.92 -9.35 20.79
C ILE A 151 -9.09 -10.84 20.48
N LEU A 152 -10.34 -11.30 20.54
CA LEU A 152 -10.79 -12.66 20.22
C LEU A 152 -10.44 -13.07 18.78
#